data_AF-A0A1I3U1H4-F1
#
_entry.id   AF-A0A1I3U1H4-F1
#
_cell.length_a   1.000
_cell.length_b   1.000
_cell.length_c   1.000
_cell.angle_alpha   90.00
_cell.angle_beta   90.00
_cell.angle_gamma   90.00
#
_symmetry.space_group_name_H-M   'P 1'
#
loop_
_entity.id
_entity.type
_entity.pdbx_description
1 polymer ?
#
loop_
_entity_poly.entity_id
_entity_poly.type
_entity_poly.pdbx_seq_one_letter_code
_entity_poly.pdbx_strand_id
1 'polypeptide(L)'
;MIGEYLALPWAGVLFIVTATGATANLLGSDGSALWMTLTMPSAERHDIRGRQLAWLLMVGPVAFFAAATAIAISGHYWTIPFALSLTAAALGAGGGLVVLNSVYRLEPMIDAHKRGNNLFDHPVGWWQFMSLFVLALILLAPTFGVLLLGTALESEELLLLGVPAGIATGWLYYWGFGRLAYIRLEAKGPELLNFMLRGKEGAAQQSEAGDTKPTFDAVTKSMSPRIQLIFYGCMFVGMLATFPQGLVPLIIKLAGGGAPSWFLALFLSEVYQWSMIAFMLVCGVLLLGNMSRLYFSYRKRLRPERQTEEKRSKERGL
;
A
#
# COMPACT_ATOMS: atom_id res chain seq x y z
N MET A 1 19.21 -21.02 15.04
CA MET A 1 18.78 -19.93 14.13
C MET A 1 18.45 -20.52 12.78
N ILE A 2 17.20 -20.93 12.58
CA ILE A 2 16.61 -21.25 11.28
C ILE A 2 15.25 -20.59 11.33
N GLY A 3 15.04 -19.58 10.48
CA GLY A 3 13.80 -18.80 10.45
C GLY A 3 12.60 -19.72 10.34
N GLU A 4 11.55 -19.41 11.09
CA GLU A 4 10.35 -20.24 11.16
C GLU A 4 9.81 -20.53 9.75
N TYR A 5 9.87 -21.81 9.36
CA TYR A 5 9.26 -22.31 8.13
C TYR A 5 7.74 -22.02 8.06
N LEU A 6 7.14 -21.60 9.17
CA LEU A 6 5.76 -21.17 9.29
C LEU A 6 5.42 -19.92 8.45
N ALA A 7 6.41 -19.06 8.18
CA ALA A 7 6.19 -17.85 7.39
C ALA A 7 6.25 -18.09 5.87
N LEU A 8 6.91 -19.18 5.44
CA LEU A 8 7.16 -19.49 4.03
C LEU A 8 5.89 -19.58 3.17
N PRO A 9 4.79 -20.25 3.61
CA PRO A 9 3.58 -20.34 2.80
C PRO A 9 2.99 -18.99 2.37
N TRP A 10 3.28 -17.90 3.09
CA TRP A 10 2.79 -16.56 2.81
C TRP A 10 3.65 -15.78 1.79
N ALA A 11 4.74 -16.37 1.30
CA ALA A 11 5.67 -15.72 0.38
C ALA A 11 4.99 -15.15 -0.87
N GLY A 12 4.05 -15.90 -1.47
CA GLY A 12 3.30 -15.43 -2.64
C GLY A 12 2.45 -14.19 -2.35
N VAL A 13 1.72 -14.18 -1.23
CA VAL A 13 0.89 -13.04 -0.81
C VAL A 13 1.77 -11.81 -0.54
N LEU A 14 2.86 -11.98 0.22
CA LEU A 14 3.79 -10.91 0.53
C LEU A 14 4.46 -10.33 -0.72
N PHE A 15 4.83 -11.20 -1.68
CA PHE A 15 5.35 -10.78 -2.97
C PHE A 15 4.34 -9.91 -3.72
N ILE A 16 3.07 -10.31 -3.80
CA ILE A 16 2.02 -9.56 -4.49
C ILE A 16 1.79 -8.18 -3.86
N VAL A 17 1.68 -8.12 -2.53
CA VAL A 17 1.46 -6.87 -1.79
C VAL A 17 2.66 -5.92 -1.99
N THR A 18 3.87 -6.46 -1.96
CA THR A 18 5.10 -5.71 -2.23
C THR A 18 5.14 -5.20 -3.68
N ALA A 19 4.82 -6.06 -4.65
CA ALA A 19 4.76 -5.70 -6.07
C ALA A 19 3.71 -4.61 -6.33
N THR A 20 2.58 -4.66 -5.63
CA THR A 20 1.51 -3.64 -5.70
C THR A 20 2.04 -2.27 -5.29
N GLY A 21 2.78 -2.18 -4.17
CA GLY A 21 3.42 -0.94 -3.75
C GLY A 21 4.51 -0.47 -4.72
N ALA A 22 5.32 -1.40 -5.22
CA ALA A 22 6.45 -1.11 -6.11
C ALA A 22 6.03 -0.62 -7.51
N THR A 23 4.84 -1.02 -7.96
CA THR A 23 4.31 -0.69 -9.30
C THR A 23 3.20 0.36 -9.26
N ALA A 24 3.03 1.06 -8.15
CA ALA A 24 1.91 1.96 -7.89
C ALA A 24 1.72 3.16 -8.84
N ASN A 25 2.66 3.41 -9.75
CA ASN A 25 2.71 4.59 -10.62
C ASN A 25 2.90 4.21 -12.11
N LEU A 26 2.15 3.22 -12.59
CA LEU A 26 2.27 2.71 -13.96
C LEU A 26 2.04 3.80 -15.02
N LEU A 27 1.09 4.71 -14.82
CA LEU A 27 0.81 5.78 -15.79
C LEU A 27 1.77 6.97 -15.65
N GLY A 28 2.20 7.30 -14.42
CA GLY A 28 3.10 8.43 -14.19
C GLY A 28 4.48 8.26 -14.84
N SER A 29 4.84 7.01 -15.17
CA SER A 29 6.09 6.66 -15.84
C SER A 29 6.04 6.69 -17.37
N ASP A 30 4.86 6.90 -17.97
CA ASP A 30 4.60 6.62 -19.38
C ASP A 30 3.71 7.70 -20.02
N GLY A 31 4.25 8.92 -20.13
CA GLY A 31 3.51 10.09 -20.60
C GLY A 31 3.18 10.05 -22.10
N SER A 32 4.10 9.53 -22.91
CA SER A 32 3.85 9.33 -24.33
C SER A 32 2.77 8.30 -24.61
N ALA A 33 2.72 7.17 -23.88
CA ALA A 33 1.60 6.24 -24.06
C ALA A 33 0.28 6.85 -23.58
N LEU A 34 0.28 7.63 -22.48
CA LEU A 34 -0.92 8.35 -22.06
C LEU A 34 -1.43 9.29 -23.16
N TRP A 35 -0.55 10.03 -23.82
CA TRP A 35 -0.93 10.88 -24.97
C TRP A 35 -1.52 10.08 -26.13
N MET A 36 -0.95 8.91 -26.46
CA MET A 36 -1.51 8.02 -27.48
C MET A 36 -2.90 7.50 -27.10
N THR A 37 -3.08 7.08 -25.83
CA THR A 37 -4.38 6.63 -25.33
C THR A 37 -5.44 7.72 -25.44
N LEU A 38 -5.10 8.99 -25.15
CA LEU A 38 -6.05 10.10 -25.20
C LEU A 38 -6.35 10.61 -26.61
N THR A 39 -5.49 10.32 -27.59
CA THR A 39 -5.73 10.70 -29.00
C THR A 39 -6.50 9.64 -29.77
N MET A 40 -6.57 8.40 -29.26
CA MET A 40 -7.40 7.33 -29.80
C MET A 40 -8.78 7.30 -29.15
N PRO A 41 -9.88 7.43 -29.92
CA PRO A 41 -11.23 7.38 -29.37
C PRO A 41 -11.49 6.06 -28.63
N SER A 42 -12.01 6.16 -27.39
CA SER A 42 -12.44 5.00 -26.57
C SER A 42 -11.31 4.02 -26.17
N ALA A 43 -10.04 4.42 -26.30
CA ALA A 43 -8.91 3.57 -25.95
C ALA A 43 -8.67 3.45 -24.43
N GLU A 44 -9.22 4.35 -23.62
CA GLU A 44 -8.97 4.46 -22.17
C GLU A 44 -9.33 3.16 -21.43
N ARG A 45 -10.48 2.57 -21.77
CA ARG A 45 -10.91 1.30 -21.17
C ARG A 45 -9.96 0.16 -21.54
N HIS A 46 -9.53 0.11 -22.80
CA HIS A 46 -8.65 -0.95 -23.30
C HIS A 46 -7.24 -0.82 -22.73
N ASP A 47 -6.72 0.40 -22.59
CA ASP A 47 -5.42 0.66 -21.96
C ASP A 47 -5.43 0.23 -20.49
N ILE A 48 -6.43 0.66 -19.70
CA ILE A 48 -6.53 0.28 -18.29
C ILE A 48 -6.65 -1.25 -18.15
N ARG A 49 -7.54 -1.91 -18.89
CA ARG A 49 -7.70 -3.37 -18.83
C ARG A 49 -6.46 -4.11 -19.31
N GLY A 50 -5.78 -3.58 -20.33
CA GLY A 50 -4.51 -4.11 -20.82
C GLY A 50 -3.41 -4.06 -19.77
N ARG A 51 -3.26 -2.91 -19.08
CA ARG A 51 -2.28 -2.74 -17.98
C ARG A 51 -2.59 -3.65 -16.80
N GLN A 52 -3.87 -3.80 -16.44
CA GLN A 52 -4.27 -4.73 -15.39
C GLN A 52 -3.94 -6.19 -15.74
N LEU A 53 -4.21 -6.61 -16.98
CA LEU A 53 -3.90 -7.96 -17.46
C LEU A 53 -2.39 -8.19 -17.53
N ALA A 54 -1.63 -7.23 -18.07
CA ALA A 54 -0.18 -7.29 -18.14
C ALA A 54 0.44 -7.43 -16.74
N TRP A 55 -0.06 -6.65 -15.77
CA TRP A 55 0.38 -6.76 -14.38
C TRP A 55 0.09 -8.14 -13.79
N LEU A 56 -1.12 -8.69 -14.02
CA LEU A 56 -1.46 -10.06 -13.59
C LEU A 56 -0.56 -11.12 -14.24
N LEU A 57 -0.24 -10.99 -15.52
CA LEU A 57 0.63 -11.93 -16.24
C LEU A 57 2.07 -11.86 -15.77
N MET A 58 2.55 -10.69 -15.32
CA MET A 58 3.90 -10.55 -14.75
C MET A 58 3.97 -11.04 -13.30
N VAL A 59 3.01 -10.65 -12.45
CA VAL A 59 3.05 -10.90 -11.00
C VAL A 59 2.47 -12.27 -10.64
N GLY A 60 1.39 -12.68 -11.31
CA GLY A 60 0.63 -13.90 -11.02
C GLY A 60 1.49 -15.16 -11.04
N PRO A 61 2.17 -15.50 -12.15
CA PRO A 61 2.99 -16.71 -12.24
C PRO A 61 4.07 -16.74 -11.17
N VAL A 62 4.80 -15.64 -10.98
CA VAL A 62 5.86 -15.54 -9.98
C VAL A 62 5.32 -15.75 -8.57
N ALA A 63 4.17 -15.15 -8.24
CA ALA A 63 3.53 -15.30 -6.94
C ALA A 63 3.07 -16.75 -6.67
N PHE A 64 2.47 -17.42 -7.67
CA PHE A 64 2.06 -18.82 -7.55
C PHE A 64 3.26 -19.75 -7.42
N PHE A 65 4.32 -19.55 -8.20
CA PHE A 65 5.56 -20.31 -8.07
C PHE A 65 6.21 -20.11 -6.70
N ALA A 66 6.26 -18.87 -6.20
CA ALA A 66 6.79 -18.57 -4.89
C ALA A 66 5.98 -19.26 -3.77
N ALA A 67 4.65 -19.18 -3.82
CA ALA A 67 3.78 -19.84 -2.85
C ALA A 67 3.94 -21.38 -2.90
N ALA A 68 3.88 -21.98 -4.10
CA ALA A 68 4.00 -23.43 -4.27
C ALA A 68 5.36 -23.95 -3.79
N THR A 69 6.45 -23.27 -4.18
CA THR A 69 7.82 -23.63 -3.77
C THR A 69 7.98 -23.50 -2.27
N ALA A 70 7.45 -22.43 -1.67
CA ALA A 70 7.56 -22.20 -0.24
C ALA A 70 6.72 -23.19 0.59
N ILE A 71 5.54 -23.60 0.10
CA ILE A 71 4.76 -24.70 0.70
C ILE A 71 5.51 -26.03 0.58
N ALA A 72 6.06 -26.35 -0.60
CA ALA A 72 6.80 -27.58 -0.83
C ALA A 72 8.05 -27.70 0.07
N ILE A 73 8.80 -26.60 0.23
CA ILE A 73 9.97 -26.56 1.11
C ILE A 73 9.57 -26.63 2.59
N SER A 74 8.49 -25.93 2.97
CA SER A 74 8.07 -25.86 4.37
C SER A 74 7.34 -27.12 4.86
N GLY A 75 6.73 -27.90 3.96
CA GLY A 75 5.93 -29.08 4.30
C GLY A 75 4.56 -28.78 4.95
N HIS A 76 4.16 -27.50 5.07
CA HIS A 76 2.94 -27.09 5.76
C HIS A 76 1.72 -27.14 4.82
N TYR A 77 1.34 -28.33 4.34
CA TYR A 77 0.23 -28.50 3.37
C TYR A 77 -1.14 -28.03 3.88
N TRP A 78 -1.34 -27.97 5.20
CA TRP A 78 -2.57 -27.41 5.80
C TRP A 78 -2.80 -25.94 5.43
N THR A 79 -1.76 -25.21 5.04
CA THR A 79 -1.85 -23.79 4.63
C THR A 79 -2.36 -23.59 3.21
N ILE A 80 -2.52 -24.66 2.41
CA ILE A 80 -2.93 -24.56 1.00
C ILE A 80 -4.22 -23.74 0.81
N PRO A 81 -5.32 -23.98 1.55
CA PRO A 81 -6.55 -23.20 1.38
C PRO A 81 -6.32 -21.72 1.64
N PHE A 82 -5.52 -21.38 2.66
CA PHE A 82 -5.19 -20.00 2.98
C PHE A 82 -4.33 -19.34 1.90
N ALA A 83 -3.25 -20.01 1.50
CA ALA A 83 -2.32 -19.49 0.51
C ALA A 83 -3.03 -19.23 -0.81
N LEU A 84 -3.80 -20.19 -1.32
CA LEU A 84 -4.54 -20.04 -2.58
C LEU A 84 -5.58 -18.91 -2.51
N SER A 85 -6.37 -18.87 -1.44
CA SER A 85 -7.44 -17.87 -1.27
C SER A 85 -6.88 -16.44 -1.17
N LEU A 86 -5.88 -16.24 -0.32
CA LEU A 86 -5.27 -14.92 -0.12
C LEU A 86 -4.45 -14.49 -1.33
N THR A 87 -3.76 -15.41 -2.02
CA THR A 87 -3.06 -15.10 -3.26
C THR A 87 -4.04 -14.66 -4.35
N ALA A 88 -5.17 -15.34 -4.52
CA ALA A 88 -6.20 -14.95 -5.48
C ALA A 88 -6.79 -13.56 -5.17
N ALA A 89 -7.12 -13.30 -3.90
CA ALA A 89 -7.62 -12.00 -3.44
C ALA A 89 -6.58 -10.89 -3.65
N ALA A 90 -5.31 -11.15 -3.30
CA ALA A 90 -4.21 -10.21 -3.42
C ALA A 90 -3.92 -9.84 -4.87
N LEU A 91 -3.97 -10.80 -5.81
CA LEU A 91 -3.77 -10.53 -7.23
C LEU A 91 -4.84 -9.57 -7.77
N GLY A 92 -6.11 -9.82 -7.44
CA GLY A 92 -7.20 -8.96 -7.86
C GLY A 92 -7.14 -7.57 -7.21
N ALA A 93 -6.84 -7.51 -5.92
CA ALA A 93 -6.66 -6.26 -5.18
C ALA A 93 -5.49 -5.43 -5.76
N GLY A 94 -4.33 -6.05 -5.97
CA GLY A 94 -3.13 -5.40 -6.52
C GLY A 94 -3.35 -4.90 -7.95
N GLY A 95 -3.84 -5.76 -8.85
CA GLY A 95 -4.12 -5.39 -10.23
C GLY A 95 -5.17 -4.28 -10.36
N GLY A 96 -6.14 -4.22 -9.43
CA GLY A 96 -7.09 -3.10 -9.33
C GLY A 96 -6.47 -1.81 -8.78
N LEU A 97 -5.77 -1.91 -7.65
CA LEU A 97 -5.21 -0.76 -6.93
C LEU A 97 -4.12 -0.04 -7.71
N VAL A 98 -3.26 -0.78 -8.42
CA VAL A 98 -2.14 -0.20 -9.17
C VAL A 98 -2.65 0.79 -10.22
N VAL A 99 -3.65 0.41 -11.02
CA VAL A 99 -4.22 1.29 -12.05
C VAL A 99 -5.03 2.42 -11.43
N LEU A 100 -5.80 2.14 -10.37
CA LEU A 100 -6.58 3.17 -9.68
C LEU A 100 -5.68 4.26 -9.11
N ASN A 101 -4.63 3.86 -8.38
CA ASN A 101 -3.68 4.81 -7.83
C ASN A 101 -2.95 5.58 -8.93
N SER A 102 -2.58 4.93 -10.03
CA SER A 102 -1.91 5.57 -11.16
C SER A 102 -2.72 6.71 -11.79
N VAL A 103 -4.06 6.66 -11.71
CA VAL A 103 -4.94 7.73 -12.23
C VAL A 103 -5.26 8.78 -11.15
N TYR A 104 -5.46 8.37 -9.89
CA TYR A 104 -5.88 9.28 -8.82
C TYR A 104 -4.73 10.01 -8.12
N ARG A 105 -3.55 9.38 -8.08
CA ARG A 105 -2.34 9.88 -7.42
C ARG A 105 -1.14 9.66 -8.33
N LEU A 106 -1.31 10.08 -9.59
CA LEU A 106 -0.25 10.08 -10.58
C LEU A 106 0.94 10.88 -10.04
N GLU A 107 2.15 10.33 -10.13
CA GLU A 107 3.37 11.09 -9.88
C GLU A 107 4.11 11.25 -11.21
N PRO A 108 4.19 12.47 -11.78
CA PRO A 108 4.87 12.70 -13.05
C PRO A 108 6.33 12.29 -12.94
N MET A 109 6.78 11.48 -13.89
CA MET A 109 8.18 11.08 -14.01
C MET A 109 8.74 11.42 -15.39
N ILE A 110 10.07 11.37 -15.47
CA ILE A 110 10.77 11.35 -16.76
C ILE A 110 10.28 10.13 -17.54
N ASP A 111 9.92 10.36 -18.79
CA ASP A 111 9.41 9.34 -19.69
C ASP A 111 10.35 8.13 -19.78
N ALA A 112 9.79 6.92 -19.88
CA ALA A 112 10.53 5.66 -19.82
C ALA A 112 11.69 5.60 -20.83
N HIS A 113 11.48 6.08 -22.06
CA HIS A 113 12.53 6.11 -23.10
C HIS A 113 13.66 7.14 -22.86
N LYS A 114 13.49 8.06 -21.90
CA LYS A 114 14.45 9.13 -21.57
C LYS A 114 15.14 8.88 -20.23
N ARG A 115 14.78 7.81 -19.52
CA ARG A 115 15.41 7.45 -18.25
C ARG A 115 16.80 6.86 -18.50
N GLY A 116 17.78 7.33 -17.72
CA GLY A 116 19.11 6.72 -17.67
C GLY A 116 19.09 5.37 -16.96
N ASN A 117 20.16 4.58 -17.12
CA ASN A 117 20.26 3.21 -16.60
C ASN A 117 20.48 3.13 -15.07
N ASN A 118 20.01 4.11 -14.31
CA ASN A 118 20.17 4.16 -12.86
C ASN A 118 19.13 3.27 -12.18
N LEU A 119 19.58 2.10 -11.70
CA LEU A 119 18.76 1.13 -10.95
C LEU A 119 18.12 1.68 -9.67
N PHE A 120 18.61 2.80 -9.13
CA PHE A 120 18.12 3.41 -7.88
C PHE A 120 17.17 4.59 -8.10
N ASP A 121 16.83 4.92 -9.35
CA ASP A 121 15.84 5.97 -9.63
C ASP A 121 14.43 5.39 -9.44
N HIS A 122 13.95 5.44 -8.18
CA HIS A 122 12.73 4.74 -7.79
C HIS A 122 11.47 5.45 -8.31
N PRO A 123 10.62 4.78 -9.10
CA PRO A 123 9.45 5.39 -9.74
C PRO A 123 8.26 5.68 -8.82
N VAL A 124 8.45 5.42 -7.52
CA VAL A 124 7.41 5.45 -6.50
C VAL A 124 8.01 6.00 -5.21
N GLY A 125 7.42 7.08 -4.71
CA GLY A 125 7.75 7.58 -3.38
C GLY A 125 7.46 6.54 -2.30
N TRP A 126 8.31 6.50 -1.25
CA TRP A 126 8.16 5.57 -0.12
C TRP A 126 6.75 5.60 0.51
N TRP A 127 6.14 6.79 0.58
CA TRP A 127 4.79 6.95 1.09
C TRP A 127 3.73 6.29 0.21
N GLN A 128 3.85 6.41 -1.11
CA GLN A 128 2.95 5.77 -2.06
C GLN A 128 3.08 4.25 -1.97
N PHE A 129 4.32 3.74 -1.95
CA PHE A 129 4.61 2.33 -1.73
C PHE A 129 3.93 1.81 -0.45
N MET A 130 4.20 2.46 0.69
CA MET A 130 3.67 2.00 1.99
C MET A 130 2.15 2.12 2.08
N SER A 131 1.56 3.18 1.52
CA SER A 131 0.11 3.36 1.54
C SER A 131 -0.62 2.25 0.78
N LEU A 132 -0.09 1.81 -0.36
CA LEU A 132 -0.68 0.73 -1.14
C LEU A 132 -0.34 -0.65 -0.62
N PHE A 133 0.84 -0.83 -0.03
CA PHE A 133 1.18 -2.04 0.71
C PHE A 133 0.15 -2.30 1.82
N VAL A 134 -0.12 -1.28 2.66
CA VAL A 134 -1.09 -1.38 3.75
C VAL A 134 -2.51 -1.53 3.21
N LEU A 135 -2.89 -0.77 2.17
CA LEU A 135 -4.23 -0.88 1.59
C LEU A 135 -4.47 -2.26 0.98
N ALA A 136 -3.49 -2.82 0.27
CA ALA A 136 -3.58 -4.17 -0.29
C ALA A 136 -3.79 -5.22 0.80
N LEU A 137 -3.10 -5.10 1.95
CA LEU A 137 -3.32 -5.98 3.11
C LEU A 137 -4.73 -5.83 3.70
N ILE A 138 -5.22 -4.60 3.86
CA ILE A 138 -6.57 -4.34 4.38
C ILE A 138 -7.64 -4.97 3.48
N LEU A 139 -7.44 -4.92 2.16
CA LEU A 139 -8.37 -5.52 1.20
C LEU A 139 -8.41 -7.05 1.27
N LEU A 140 -7.43 -7.71 1.92
CA LEU A 140 -7.50 -9.16 2.16
C LEU A 140 -8.46 -9.52 3.31
N ALA A 141 -8.91 -8.55 4.10
CA ALA A 141 -9.72 -8.78 5.30
C ALA A 141 -11.01 -9.60 5.04
N PRO A 142 -11.78 -9.39 3.96
CA PRO A 142 -12.98 -10.20 3.71
C PRO A 142 -12.66 -11.68 3.49
N THR A 143 -11.63 -11.98 2.67
CA THR A 143 -11.21 -13.35 2.41
C THR A 143 -10.61 -13.99 3.66
N PHE A 144 -9.80 -13.24 4.40
CA PHE A 144 -9.24 -13.69 5.67
C PHE A 144 -10.33 -13.99 6.71
N GLY A 145 -11.40 -13.18 6.75
CA GLY A 145 -12.55 -13.39 7.62
C GLY A 145 -13.28 -14.72 7.34
N VAL A 146 -13.45 -15.09 6.07
CA VAL A 146 -14.05 -16.39 5.69
C VAL A 146 -13.18 -17.55 6.17
N LEU A 147 -11.86 -17.46 5.96
CA LEU A 147 -10.92 -18.48 6.40
C LEU A 147 -10.89 -18.62 7.93
N LEU A 148 -10.91 -17.50 8.65
CA LEU A 148 -10.98 -17.49 10.11
C LEU A 148 -12.26 -18.14 10.63
N LEU A 149 -13.40 -17.86 9.99
CA LEU A 149 -14.67 -18.51 10.33
C LEU A 149 -14.60 -20.02 10.08
N GLY A 150 -14.00 -20.44 8.96
CA GLY A 150 -13.78 -21.87 8.66
C GLY A 150 -12.93 -22.56 9.73
N THR A 151 -11.85 -21.92 10.20
CA THR A 151 -11.04 -22.47 11.29
C THR A 151 -11.78 -22.48 12.62
N ALA A 152 -12.51 -21.43 12.96
CA ALA A 152 -13.20 -21.32 14.25
C ALA A 152 -14.36 -22.31 14.37
N LEU A 153 -14.98 -22.68 13.25
CA LEU A 153 -16.06 -23.65 13.16
C LEU A 153 -15.57 -25.07 12.85
N GLU A 154 -14.25 -25.29 12.78
CA GLU A 154 -13.62 -26.57 12.42
C GLU A 154 -14.22 -27.21 11.16
N SER A 155 -14.65 -26.38 10.19
CA SER A 155 -15.36 -26.83 8.99
C SER A 155 -14.43 -26.79 7.78
N GLU A 156 -14.07 -27.96 7.28
CA GLU A 156 -13.27 -28.11 6.06
C GLU A 156 -13.98 -27.53 4.84
N GLU A 157 -15.31 -27.62 4.78
CA GLU A 157 -16.12 -27.05 3.70
C GLU A 157 -15.96 -25.53 3.63
N LEU A 158 -16.05 -24.84 4.77
CA LEU A 158 -15.85 -23.38 4.85
C LEU A 158 -14.41 -22.97 4.50
N LEU A 159 -13.41 -23.77 4.87
CA LEU A 159 -12.02 -23.53 4.49
C LEU A 159 -11.82 -23.64 2.98
N LEU A 160 -12.41 -24.65 2.35
CA LEU A 160 -12.40 -24.80 0.90
C LEU A 160 -13.19 -23.68 0.19
N LEU A 161 -14.27 -23.20 0.80
CA LEU A 161 -15.06 -22.05 0.35
C LEU A 161 -14.27 -20.73 0.44
N GLY A 162 -13.18 -20.70 1.22
CA GLY A 162 -12.22 -19.61 1.21
C GLY A 162 -11.67 -19.32 -0.18
N VAL A 163 -11.43 -20.34 -1.02
CA VAL A 163 -10.85 -20.18 -2.36
C VAL A 163 -11.81 -19.43 -3.30
N PRO A 164 -13.07 -19.86 -3.50
CA PRO A 164 -14.02 -19.09 -4.29
C PRO A 164 -14.32 -17.72 -3.67
N ALA A 165 -14.31 -17.57 -2.34
CA ALA A 165 -14.44 -16.27 -1.70
C ALA A 165 -13.26 -15.34 -2.04
N GLY A 166 -12.03 -15.86 -2.07
CA GLY A 166 -10.82 -15.13 -2.46
C GLY A 166 -10.85 -14.72 -3.93
N ILE A 167 -11.27 -15.63 -4.82
CA ILE A 167 -11.46 -15.34 -6.25
C ILE A 167 -12.53 -14.26 -6.44
N ALA A 168 -13.69 -14.38 -5.78
CA ALA A 168 -14.77 -13.40 -5.86
C ALA A 168 -14.32 -12.03 -5.35
N THR A 169 -13.64 -11.99 -4.20
CA THR A 169 -13.10 -10.76 -3.61
C THR A 169 -12.08 -10.10 -4.54
N GLY A 170 -11.12 -10.88 -5.04
CA GLY A 170 -10.12 -10.41 -5.99
C GLY A 170 -10.75 -9.90 -7.29
N TRP A 171 -11.71 -10.64 -7.85
CA TRP A 171 -12.45 -10.25 -9.05
C TRP A 171 -13.19 -8.93 -8.87
N LEU A 172 -13.88 -8.74 -7.73
CA LEU A 172 -14.60 -7.51 -7.42
C LEU A 172 -13.65 -6.30 -7.36
N TYR A 173 -12.48 -6.42 -6.74
CA TYR A 173 -11.49 -5.34 -6.69
C TYR A 173 -10.85 -5.08 -8.06
N TYR A 174 -10.46 -6.14 -8.76
CA TYR A 174 -9.90 -6.03 -10.11
C TYR A 174 -10.86 -5.31 -11.06
N TRP A 175 -12.12 -5.74 -11.06
CA TRP A 175 -13.14 -5.20 -11.93
C TRP A 175 -13.56 -3.79 -11.51
N GLY A 176 -13.87 -3.60 -10.24
CA GLY A 176 -14.37 -2.35 -9.66
C GLY A 176 -13.35 -1.21 -9.72
N PHE A 177 -12.12 -1.46 -9.27
CA PHE A 177 -11.07 -0.44 -9.33
C PHE A 177 -10.62 -0.15 -10.76
N GLY A 178 -10.54 -1.17 -11.62
CA GLY A 178 -10.33 -0.95 -13.06
C GLY A 178 -11.44 -0.10 -13.68
N ARG A 179 -12.70 -0.31 -13.26
CA ARG A 179 -13.84 0.50 -13.70
C ARG A 179 -13.72 1.95 -13.29
N LEU A 180 -13.42 2.20 -12.01
CA LEU A 180 -13.21 3.55 -11.51
C LEU A 180 -12.03 4.25 -12.20
N ALA A 181 -10.95 3.50 -12.49
CA ALA A 181 -9.78 4.04 -13.15
C ALA A 181 -10.07 4.52 -14.58
N TYR A 182 -10.75 3.72 -15.43
CA TYR A 182 -11.03 4.16 -16.79
C TYR A 182 -12.09 5.27 -16.86
N ILE A 183 -13.12 5.24 -15.99
CA ILE A 183 -14.11 6.34 -15.92
C ILE A 183 -13.41 7.65 -15.54
N ARG A 184 -12.47 7.58 -14.60
CA ARG A 184 -11.69 8.73 -14.19
C ARG A 184 -10.77 9.22 -15.31
N LEU A 185 -10.15 8.30 -16.05
CA LEU A 185 -9.26 8.61 -17.16
C LEU A 185 -10.03 9.27 -18.31
N GLU A 186 -11.22 8.78 -18.63
CA GLU A 186 -12.12 9.37 -19.63
C GLU A 186 -12.56 10.78 -19.21
N ALA A 187 -12.89 10.97 -17.93
CA ALA A 187 -13.36 12.25 -17.42
C ALA A 187 -12.25 13.30 -17.22
N LYS A 188 -11.01 12.88 -16.93
CA LYS A 188 -9.91 13.77 -16.49
C LYS A 188 -8.58 13.56 -17.24
N GLY A 189 -8.63 12.87 -18.37
CA GLY A 189 -7.45 12.51 -19.15
C GLY A 189 -6.61 13.71 -19.58
N PRO A 190 -7.20 14.74 -20.21
CA PRO A 190 -6.47 15.96 -20.59
C PRO A 190 -5.80 16.67 -19.41
N GLU A 191 -6.46 16.70 -18.23
CA GLU A 191 -5.89 17.28 -17.02
C GLU A 191 -4.72 16.46 -16.48
N LEU A 192 -4.80 15.13 -16.52
CA LEU A 192 -3.69 14.26 -16.15
C LEU A 192 -2.49 14.44 -17.08
N LEU A 193 -2.72 14.54 -18.38
CA LEU A 193 -1.66 14.79 -19.35
C LEU A 193 -1.02 16.17 -19.16
N ASN A 194 -1.83 17.21 -18.96
CA ASN A 194 -1.31 18.55 -18.66
C ASN A 194 -0.51 18.57 -17.34
N PHE A 195 -0.96 17.81 -16.34
CA PHE A 195 -0.23 17.62 -15.09
C PHE A 195 1.11 16.89 -15.30
N MET A 196 1.16 15.89 -16.18
CA MET A 196 2.41 15.23 -16.57
C MET A 196 3.38 16.17 -17.28
N LEU A 197 2.88 17.01 -18.19
CA LEU A 197 3.69 17.97 -18.95
C LEU A 197 4.28 19.08 -18.05
N ARG A 198 3.50 19.57 -17.08
CA ARG A 198 3.93 20.68 -16.20
C ARG A 198 4.62 20.23 -14.91
N GLY A 199 4.59 18.93 -14.60
CA GLY A 199 5.14 18.38 -13.36
C GLY A 199 4.46 18.90 -12.09
N LYS A 200 5.08 18.66 -10.93
CA LYS A 200 4.56 19.09 -9.61
C LYS A 200 4.46 20.63 -9.46
N GLU A 201 5.22 21.40 -10.26
CA GLU A 201 5.25 22.87 -10.18
C GLU A 201 4.01 23.53 -10.81
N GLY A 202 3.47 22.99 -11.91
CA GLY A 202 2.23 23.51 -12.52
C GLY A 202 0.95 23.16 -11.76
N ALA A 203 0.93 22.05 -11.01
CA ALA A 203 -0.20 21.70 -10.16
C ALA A 203 -0.31 22.55 -8.89
N ALA A 204 0.81 23.12 -8.42
CA ALA A 204 0.79 24.11 -7.36
C ALA A 204 0.03 25.37 -7.81
N GLN A 205 0.29 25.85 -9.04
CA GLN A 205 -0.41 27.00 -9.62
C GLN A 205 -1.89 26.74 -9.94
N GLN A 206 -2.28 25.52 -10.33
CA GLN A 206 -3.71 25.17 -10.50
C GLN A 206 -4.44 24.91 -9.17
N SER A 207 -3.72 24.49 -8.13
CA SER A 207 -4.27 24.34 -6.77
C SER A 207 -4.37 25.66 -6.00
N GLU A 208 -3.66 26.71 -6.42
CA GLU A 208 -3.75 28.06 -5.83
C GLU A 208 -5.13 28.71 -6.02
N ALA A 209 -5.96 28.22 -6.95
CA ALA A 209 -7.33 28.69 -7.15
C ALA A 209 -8.36 28.08 -6.18
N GLY A 210 -7.98 27.15 -5.29
CA GLY A 210 -8.90 26.55 -4.30
C GLY A 210 -8.19 26.12 -3.02
N ASP A 211 -8.86 26.29 -1.86
CA ASP A 211 -8.41 25.97 -0.48
C ASP A 211 -7.85 24.53 -0.35
N THR A 212 -6.66 24.30 -0.86
CA THR A 212 -6.05 22.98 -0.95
C THR A 212 -5.23 22.75 0.30
N LYS A 213 -5.75 21.85 1.14
CA LYS A 213 -5.06 21.28 2.29
C LYS A 213 -3.64 20.86 1.88
N PRO A 214 -2.59 21.24 2.63
CA PRO A 214 -1.22 20.87 2.30
C PRO A 214 -1.08 19.34 2.25
N THR A 215 -0.44 18.86 1.18
CA THR A 215 -0.15 17.45 0.92
C THR A 215 0.84 16.90 1.95
N PHE A 216 0.79 15.59 2.20
CA PHE A 216 1.66 14.92 3.17
C PHE A 216 3.15 15.20 2.92
N ASP A 217 3.58 15.15 1.66
CA ASP A 217 4.95 15.48 1.24
C ASP A 217 5.33 16.92 1.55
N ALA A 218 4.42 17.88 1.37
CA ALA A 218 4.69 19.29 1.67
C ALA A 218 4.88 19.49 3.18
N VAL A 219 4.05 18.83 3.99
CA VAL A 219 4.14 18.88 5.46
C VAL A 219 5.43 18.24 5.94
N THR A 220 5.81 17.07 5.42
CA THR A 220 7.04 16.38 5.84
C THR A 220 8.29 17.09 5.35
N LYS A 221 8.33 17.61 4.11
CA LYS A 221 9.46 18.39 3.60
C LYS A 221 9.69 19.70 4.34
N SER A 222 8.65 20.31 4.90
CA SER A 222 8.80 21.52 5.73
C SER A 222 9.44 21.26 7.11
N MET A 223 9.54 20.00 7.53
CA MET A 223 10.17 19.65 8.80
C MET A 223 11.69 19.73 8.67
N SER A 224 12.37 20.13 9.75
CA SER A 224 13.83 20.04 9.80
C SER A 224 14.27 18.57 9.78
N PRO A 225 15.50 18.25 9.32
CA PRO A 225 15.98 16.87 9.21
C PRO A 225 15.86 16.06 10.51
N ARG A 226 16.09 16.71 11.67
CA ARG A 226 15.93 16.09 13.00
C ARG A 226 14.48 15.70 13.28
N ILE A 227 13.54 16.56 12.90
CA ILE A 227 12.11 16.33 13.11
C ILE A 227 11.58 15.29 12.14
N GLN A 228 12.08 15.26 10.90
CA GLN A 228 11.80 14.17 9.96
C GLN A 228 12.29 12.82 10.51
N LEU A 229 13.50 12.77 11.07
CA LEU A 229 14.03 11.56 11.70
C LEU A 229 13.13 11.09 12.84
N ILE A 230 12.70 12.00 13.73
CA ILE A 230 11.77 11.67 14.82
C ILE A 230 10.42 11.21 14.26
N PHE A 231 9.89 11.89 13.25
CA PHE A 231 8.61 11.58 12.61
C PHE A 231 8.60 10.17 12.02
N TYR A 232 9.59 9.84 11.18
CA TYR A 232 9.72 8.52 10.58
C TYR A 232 10.12 7.45 11.60
N GLY A 233 10.96 7.79 12.58
CA GLY A 233 11.31 6.91 13.69
C GLY A 233 10.09 6.52 14.53
N CYS A 234 9.29 7.49 14.96
CA CYS A 234 8.03 7.24 15.68
C CYS A 234 7.03 6.45 14.82
N MET A 235 6.95 6.73 13.52
CA MET A 235 6.09 5.97 12.61
C MET A 235 6.52 4.50 12.53
N PHE A 236 7.80 4.25 12.25
CA PHE A 236 8.32 2.90 12.03
C PHE A 236 8.33 2.08 13.32
N VAL A 237 8.90 2.63 14.40
CA VAL A 237 8.94 1.96 15.71
C VAL A 237 7.53 1.82 16.28
N GLY A 238 6.66 2.83 16.12
CA GLY A 238 5.27 2.75 16.55
C GLY A 238 4.49 1.66 15.83
N MET A 239 4.68 1.51 14.51
CA MET A 239 4.05 0.44 13.73
C MET A 239 4.56 -0.95 14.15
N LEU A 240 5.88 -1.10 14.36
CA LEU A 240 6.48 -2.35 14.84
C LEU A 240 6.03 -2.71 16.26
N ALA A 241 5.96 -1.73 17.16
CA ALA A 241 5.50 -1.94 18.53
C ALA A 241 4.02 -2.35 18.56
N THR A 242 3.17 -1.68 17.77
CA THR A 242 1.72 -1.92 17.78
C THR A 242 1.37 -3.25 17.11
N PHE A 243 1.84 -3.49 15.89
CA PHE A 243 1.37 -4.61 15.08
C PHE A 243 2.13 -5.90 15.39
N PRO A 244 3.39 -6.08 14.97
CA PRO A 244 4.06 -7.34 15.19
C PRO A 244 4.43 -7.61 16.66
N GLN A 245 4.73 -6.61 17.48
CA GLN A 245 5.13 -6.86 18.89
C GLN A 245 3.97 -6.80 19.89
N GLY A 246 2.86 -6.14 19.53
CA GLY A 246 1.69 -6.00 20.40
C GLY A 246 0.52 -6.88 19.96
N LEU A 247 0.00 -6.64 18.75
CA LEU A 247 -1.23 -7.27 18.25
C LEU A 247 -1.04 -8.76 17.93
N VAL A 248 0.05 -9.12 17.24
CA VAL A 248 0.29 -10.53 16.85
C VAL A 248 0.49 -11.44 18.08
N PRO A 249 1.32 -11.08 19.08
CA PRO A 249 1.51 -11.92 20.26
C PRO A 249 0.25 -11.98 21.13
N LEU A 250 -0.56 -10.92 21.15
CA LEU A 250 -1.89 -10.94 21.77
C LEU A 250 -2.78 -12.00 21.14
N ILE A 251 -2.87 -12.03 19.80
CA ILE A 251 -3.68 -13.02 19.07
C ILE A 251 -3.16 -14.43 19.32
N ILE A 252 -1.85 -14.67 19.23
CA ILE A 252 -1.24 -15.98 19.49
C ILE A 252 -1.55 -16.45 20.92
N LYS A 253 -1.43 -15.56 21.90
CA LYS A 253 -1.70 -15.90 23.30
C LYS A 253 -3.18 -16.20 23.54
N LEU A 254 -4.09 -15.43 22.94
CA LEU A 254 -5.53 -15.70 22.99
C LEU A 254 -5.92 -17.00 22.28
N ALA A 255 -5.17 -17.42 21.26
CA ALA A 255 -5.38 -18.66 20.53
C ALA A 255 -4.83 -19.93 21.23
N GLY A 256 -4.35 -19.82 22.48
CA GLY A 256 -3.83 -20.95 23.24
C GLY A 256 -2.30 -21.14 23.17
N GLY A 257 -1.57 -20.16 22.64
CA GLY A 257 -0.10 -20.15 22.60
C GLY A 257 0.48 -20.53 21.24
N GLY A 258 1.80 -20.36 21.09
CA GLY A 258 2.50 -20.59 19.82
C GLY A 258 4.01 -20.46 19.98
N ALA A 259 4.75 -20.77 18.91
CA ALA A 259 6.20 -20.69 18.91
C ALA A 259 6.68 -19.24 19.21
N PRO A 260 7.63 -19.06 20.14
CA PRO A 260 8.26 -17.77 20.37
C PRO A 260 9.19 -17.48 19.20
N SER A 261 8.64 -16.79 18.19
CA SER A 261 9.33 -16.43 16.95
C SER A 261 10.33 -15.29 17.19
N TRP A 262 9.99 -14.08 16.75
CA TRP A 262 10.69 -12.82 17.04
C TRP A 262 9.85 -11.91 17.95
N PHE A 263 8.79 -12.46 18.54
CA PHE A 263 7.85 -11.78 19.40
C PHE A 263 8.40 -11.72 20.81
N LEU A 264 8.88 -10.55 21.23
CA LEU A 264 9.57 -10.39 22.51
C LEU A 264 8.72 -10.90 23.68
N ALA A 265 7.41 -10.63 23.63
CA ALA A 265 6.47 -11.09 24.65
C ALA A 265 6.55 -12.60 24.88
N LEU A 266 6.57 -13.42 23.82
CA LEU A 266 6.46 -14.89 23.94
C LEU A 266 7.74 -15.55 24.51
N PHE A 267 8.87 -14.83 24.56
CA PHE A 267 10.09 -15.30 25.24
C PHE A 267 10.07 -15.08 26.76
N LEU A 268 9.14 -14.26 27.27
CA LEU A 268 9.00 -14.04 28.70
C LEU A 268 8.17 -15.15 29.35
N SER A 269 8.33 -15.30 30.68
CA SER A 269 7.46 -16.16 31.47
C SER A 269 6.00 -15.68 31.37
N GLU A 270 5.07 -16.62 31.56
CA GLU A 270 3.64 -16.40 31.31
C GLU A 270 3.06 -15.19 32.05
N VAL A 271 3.58 -14.92 33.25
CA VAL A 271 3.21 -13.79 34.11
C VAL A 271 3.55 -12.45 33.45
N TYR A 272 4.71 -12.32 32.79
CA TYR A 272 5.17 -11.06 32.21
C TYR A 272 4.74 -10.85 30.75
N GLN A 273 4.32 -11.91 30.07
CA GLN A 273 3.83 -11.84 28.69
C GLN A 273 2.70 -10.81 28.50
N TRP A 274 1.71 -10.80 29.40
CA TRP A 274 0.59 -9.85 29.32
C TRP A 274 1.06 -8.40 29.53
N SER A 275 1.96 -8.18 30.49
CA SER A 275 2.54 -6.87 30.75
C SER A 275 3.35 -6.37 29.55
N MET A 276 4.13 -7.25 28.89
CA MET A 276 4.91 -6.89 27.72
C MET A 276 4.02 -6.58 26.50
N ILE A 277 2.97 -7.37 26.26
CA ILE A 277 1.99 -7.12 25.19
C ILE A 277 1.31 -5.76 25.41
N ALA A 278 0.82 -5.52 26.63
CA ALA A 278 0.19 -4.25 26.98
C ALA A 278 1.16 -3.07 26.82
N PHE A 279 2.39 -3.22 27.29
CA PHE A 279 3.44 -2.22 27.13
C PHE A 279 3.71 -1.89 25.66
N MET A 280 3.87 -2.89 24.80
CA MET A 280 4.13 -2.70 23.37
C MET A 280 2.96 -2.00 22.66
N LEU A 281 1.72 -2.39 22.97
CA LEU A 281 0.52 -1.72 22.43
C LEU A 281 0.44 -0.26 22.87
N VAL A 282 0.63 0.02 24.17
CA VAL A 282 0.59 1.38 24.72
C VAL A 282 1.70 2.24 24.12
N CYS A 283 2.95 1.75 24.12
CA CYS A 283 4.07 2.45 23.51
C CYS A 283 3.85 2.71 22.02
N GLY A 284 3.36 1.71 21.28
CA GLY A 284 3.05 1.82 19.86
C GLY A 284 2.02 2.90 19.57
N VAL A 285 0.89 2.88 20.29
CA VAL A 285 -0.17 3.89 20.17
C VAL A 285 0.33 5.30 20.55
N LEU A 286 1.15 5.42 21.60
CA LEU A 286 1.73 6.72 22.00
C LEU A 286 2.69 7.27 20.94
N LEU A 287 3.52 6.42 20.33
CA LEU A 287 4.43 6.82 19.25
C LEU A 287 3.66 7.27 18.00
N LEU A 288 2.65 6.50 17.59
CA LEU A 288 1.79 6.87 16.46
C LEU A 288 0.96 8.13 16.75
N GLY A 289 0.52 8.31 18.00
CA GLY A 289 -0.16 9.51 18.47
C GLY A 289 0.75 10.75 18.43
N ASN A 290 2.00 10.63 18.89
CA ASN A 290 2.98 11.71 18.81
C ASN A 290 3.34 12.06 17.36
N MET A 291 3.52 11.06 16.49
CA MET A 291 3.70 11.24 15.06
C MET A 291 2.52 12.01 14.44
N SER A 292 1.29 11.64 14.78
CA SER A 292 0.08 12.32 14.34
C SER A 292 0.04 13.77 14.83
N ARG A 293 0.35 14.02 16.11
CA ARG A 293 0.42 15.38 16.68
C ARG A 293 1.46 16.26 15.97
N LEU A 294 2.64 15.71 15.68
CA LEU A 294 3.70 16.39 14.92
C LEU A 294 3.19 16.76 13.53
N TYR A 295 2.60 15.82 12.80
CA TYR A 295 2.01 16.06 11.50
C TYR A 295 0.98 17.20 11.52
N PHE A 296 0.00 17.13 12.44
CA PHE A 296 -1.04 18.16 12.52
C PHE A 296 -0.50 19.53 12.95
N SER A 297 0.55 19.57 13.78
CA SER A 297 1.18 20.82 14.21
C SER A 297 1.89 21.52 13.04
N TYR A 298 2.66 20.79 12.24
CA TYR A 298 3.32 21.32 11.05
C TYR A 298 2.32 21.70 9.95
N ARG A 299 1.29 20.87 9.77
CA ARG A 299 0.19 21.15 8.85
C ARG A 299 -0.52 22.47 9.18
N LYS A 300 -0.72 22.77 10.46
CA LYS A 300 -1.34 24.03 10.91
C LYS A 300 -0.42 25.24 10.67
N ARG A 301 0.90 25.10 10.83
CA ARG A 301 1.89 26.18 10.61
C ARG A 301 2.05 26.58 9.15
N LEU A 302 1.94 25.61 8.23
CA LEU A 302 2.03 25.85 6.79
C LEU A 302 0.85 26.67 6.22
N ARG A 303 -0.30 26.70 6.91
CA ARG A 303 -1.49 27.41 6.45
C ARG A 303 -1.33 28.96 6.50
N PRO A 304 -0.89 29.58 7.61
CA PRO A 304 -0.69 31.03 7.69
C PRO A 304 0.54 31.53 6.91
N GLU A 305 1.62 30.75 6.79
CA GLU A 305 2.80 31.15 6.00
C GLU A 305 2.44 31.36 4.52
N ARG A 306 1.70 30.42 3.92
CA ARG A 306 1.19 30.56 2.54
C ARG A 306 0.30 31.78 2.36
N GLN A 307 -0.61 32.05 3.30
CA GLN A 307 -1.49 33.23 3.23
C GLN A 307 -0.71 34.55 3.28
N THR A 308 0.45 34.56 3.96
CA THR A 308 1.29 35.75 4.09
C THR A 308 2.14 35.98 2.84
N GLU A 309 2.70 34.91 2.26
CA GLU A 309 3.42 34.97 0.98
C GLU A 309 2.51 35.39 -0.18
N GLU A 310 1.29 34.84 -0.24
CA GLU A 310 0.31 35.17 -1.27
C GLU A 310 -0.06 36.67 -1.24
N LYS A 311 -0.24 37.24 -0.05
CA LYS A 311 -0.46 38.69 0.13
C LYS A 311 0.72 39.52 -0.38
N ARG A 312 1.96 39.16 0.00
CA ARG A 312 3.16 39.89 -0.45
C ARG A 312 3.39 39.78 -1.96
N SER A 313 3.04 38.64 -2.57
CA SER A 313 3.17 38.47 -4.02
C SER A 313 2.17 39.36 -4.78
N LYS A 314 0.94 39.50 -4.28
CA LYS A 314 -0.07 40.41 -4.85
C LYS A 314 0.35 41.88 -4.75
N GLU A 315 1.00 42.27 -3.65
CA GLU A 315 1.50 43.63 -3.44
C GLU A 315 2.72 43.99 -4.30
N ARG A 316 3.52 43.00 -4.75
CA ARG A 316 4.70 43.22 -5.63
C ARG A 316 4.38 43.19 -7.13
N GLY A 317 3.18 42.75 -7.50
CA GLY A 317 2.71 42.67 -8.89
C GLY A 317 1.89 43.87 -9.36
N LEU A 318 1.75 44.90 -8.51
CA LEU A 318 1.18 46.22 -8.78
C LEU A 318 2.30 47.26 -8.84
#